data_AF-A0A928TV07-F1
#
_entry.id   AF-A0A928TV07-F1
#
_cell.length_a   1.000
_cell.length_b   1.000
_cell.length_c   1.000
_cell.angle_alpha   90.00
_cell.angle_beta   90.00
_cell.angle_gamma   90.00
#
_symmetry.space_group_name_H-M   'P 1'
#
loop_
_entity.id
_entity.type
_entity.pdbx_description
1 polymer ?
#
loop_
_entity_poly.entity_id
_entity_poly.type
_entity_poly.pdbx_seq_one_letter_code
_entity_poly.pdbx_strand_id
1 'polypeptide(L)'
;MPAKRPAARALPPRLEDLPNVGRAVAADFRRLGIGTPDEIRGRDPYMLYHDLCRATRARVDPCMLDTFIAVVRYVDGGPAKPWWHYTAERKRVLPGALPAARHAPDTPPATPHRT
;
A
#
# COMPACT_ATOMS: atom_id res chain seq x y z
N MET A 1 -7.66 27.68 8.65
CA MET A 1 -6.72 28.10 7.58
C MET A 1 -6.34 26.85 6.80
N PRO A 2 -6.77 26.65 5.54
CA PRO A 2 -6.23 25.54 4.76
C PRO A 2 -4.73 25.77 4.57
N ALA A 3 -3.91 24.80 4.98
CA ALA A 3 -2.47 24.87 4.78
C ALA A 3 -2.18 25.09 3.30
N LYS A 4 -1.37 26.11 3.00
CA LYS A 4 -0.92 26.44 1.64
C LYS A 4 -0.28 25.18 1.05
N ARG A 5 -0.90 24.60 0.02
CA ARG A 5 -0.38 23.43 -0.69
C ARG A 5 1.07 23.78 -1.11
N PRO A 6 2.10 23.03 -0.68
CA PRO A 6 3.47 23.35 -1.03
C PRO A 6 3.57 23.41 -2.55
N ALA A 7 4.40 24.34 -3.05
CA ALA A 7 4.71 24.41 -4.47
C ALA A 7 5.11 23.01 -4.97
N ALA A 8 4.57 22.59 -6.11
CA ALA A 8 4.80 21.24 -6.62
C ALA A 8 6.30 21.00 -6.75
N ARG A 9 6.83 20.01 -6.03
CA ARG A 9 8.25 19.64 -6.16
C ARG A 9 8.50 19.18 -7.59
N ALA A 10 9.52 19.71 -8.23
CA ALA A 10 10.02 19.19 -9.50
C ALA A 10 10.40 17.71 -9.31
N LEU A 11 9.79 16.84 -10.11
CA LEU A 11 10.07 15.40 -10.08
C LEU A 11 11.09 15.05 -11.17
N PRO A 12 11.88 13.98 -10.97
CA PRO A 12 12.73 13.49 -12.04
C PRO A 12 11.90 13.02 -13.24
N PRO A 13 12.50 12.89 -14.43
CA PRO A 13 11.75 12.53 -15.65
C PRO A 13 11.31 11.07 -15.68
N ARG A 14 12.00 10.16 -14.97
CA ARG A 14 11.74 8.71 -15.02
C ARG A 14 11.29 8.19 -13.67
N LEU A 15 10.51 7.12 -13.69
CA LEU A 15 10.09 6.39 -12.49
C LEU A 15 11.30 5.86 -11.71
N GLU A 16 12.31 5.30 -12.40
CA GLU A 16 13.48 4.71 -11.76
C GLU A 16 14.39 5.72 -11.04
N ASP A 17 14.17 7.01 -11.28
CA ASP A 17 14.93 8.08 -10.62
C ASP A 17 14.26 8.50 -9.29
N LEU A 18 13.10 7.94 -8.96
CA LEU A 18 12.43 8.18 -7.68
C LEU A 18 13.07 7.37 -6.55
N PRO A 19 13.08 7.90 -5.30
CA PRO A 19 13.50 7.14 -4.13
C PRO A 19 12.70 5.84 -3.99
N ASN A 20 13.39 4.74 -3.66
CA ASN A 20 12.83 3.39 -3.51
C ASN A 20 12.33 2.74 -4.83
N VAL A 21 12.50 3.37 -5.99
CA VAL A 21 11.99 2.84 -7.26
C VAL A 21 13.13 2.26 -8.09
N GLY A 22 13.29 0.94 -8.02
CA GLY A 22 14.08 0.18 -9.01
C GLY A 22 13.27 -0.20 -10.25
N ARG A 23 13.91 -0.89 -11.19
CA ARG A 23 13.27 -1.38 -12.44
C ARG A 23 11.99 -2.19 -12.19
N ALA A 24 11.98 -3.04 -11.16
CA ALA A 24 10.82 -3.86 -10.80
C ALA A 24 9.64 -2.99 -10.33
N VAL A 25 9.89 -2.07 -9.40
CA VAL A 25 8.87 -1.15 -8.88
C VAL A 25 8.33 -0.24 -9.99
N ALA A 26 9.21 0.23 -10.88
CA ALA A 26 8.78 1.01 -12.05
C ALA A 26 7.92 0.17 -13.02
N ALA A 27 8.20 -1.12 -13.19
CA ALA A 27 7.36 -2.01 -13.96
C ALA A 27 5.98 -2.22 -13.32
N ASP A 28 5.91 -2.31 -11.99
CA ASP A 28 4.64 -2.37 -11.26
C ASP A 28 3.80 -1.10 -11.46
N PHE A 29 4.41 0.09 -11.38
CA PHE A 29 3.73 1.34 -11.73
C PHE A 29 3.21 1.33 -13.17
N ARG A 30 4.02 0.91 -14.14
CA ARG A 30 3.60 0.80 -15.55
C ARG A 30 2.48 -0.21 -15.73
N ARG A 31 2.46 -1.32 -14.98
CA ARG A 31 1.35 -2.28 -14.95
C ARG A 31 0.04 -1.65 -14.49
N LEU A 32 0.11 -0.63 -13.63
CA LEU A 32 -1.02 0.18 -13.15
C LEU A 32 -1.36 1.36 -14.08
N GLY A 33 -0.75 1.43 -15.27
CA GLY A 33 -0.95 2.53 -16.22
C GLY A 33 -0.30 3.84 -15.77
N ILE A 34 0.74 3.78 -14.94
CA ILE A 34 1.55 4.94 -14.53
C ILE A 34 2.87 4.89 -15.29
N GLY A 35 3.05 5.81 -16.23
CA GLY A 35 4.25 5.94 -17.05
C GLY A 35 5.26 6.94 -16.50
N THR A 36 4.80 7.95 -15.73
CA THR A 36 5.63 9.07 -15.28
C THR A 36 5.50 9.35 -13.78
N PRO A 37 6.51 9.96 -13.15
CA PRO A 37 6.43 10.37 -11.75
C PRO A 37 5.26 11.30 -11.40
N ASP A 38 4.86 12.20 -12.31
CA ASP A 38 3.79 13.16 -12.02
C ASP A 38 2.41 12.48 -11.96
N GLU A 39 2.19 11.42 -12.74
CA GLU A 39 0.96 10.61 -12.70
C GLU A 39 0.73 9.91 -11.36
N ILE A 40 1.74 9.82 -10.48
CA ILE A 40 1.63 9.28 -9.11
C ILE A 40 0.97 10.29 -8.16
N ARG A 41 1.05 11.60 -8.47
CA ARG A 41 0.64 12.68 -7.58
C ARG A 41 -0.81 12.55 -7.14
N GLY A 42 -1.03 12.63 -5.82
CA GLY A 42 -2.35 12.52 -5.22
C GLY A 42 -3.02 11.15 -5.32
N ARG A 43 -2.34 10.11 -5.84
CA ARG A 43 -2.88 8.75 -5.80
C ARG A 43 -2.83 8.19 -4.40
N ASP A 44 -3.78 7.32 -4.09
CA ASP A 44 -3.80 6.58 -2.82
C ASP A 44 -2.86 5.36 -2.91
N PRO A 45 -1.79 5.27 -2.09
CA PRO A 45 -0.87 4.13 -2.12
C PRO A 45 -1.53 2.80 -1.73
N TYR A 46 -2.59 2.83 -0.92
CA TYR A 46 -3.35 1.65 -0.51
C TYR A 46 -4.15 1.09 -1.69
N MET A 47 -4.76 1.98 -2.47
CA MET A 47 -5.46 1.59 -3.70
C MET A 47 -4.49 1.08 -4.77
N LEU A 48 -3.31 1.70 -4.92
CA LEU A 48 -2.27 1.21 -5.82
C LEU A 48 -1.85 -0.23 -5.50
N TYR A 49 -1.67 -0.56 -4.21
CA TYR A 49 -1.34 -1.93 -3.79
C TYR A 49 -2.48 -2.91 -4.10
N HIS A 50 -3.72 -2.52 -3.80
CA HIS A 50 -4.89 -3.34 -4.12
C HIS A 50 -5.00 -3.59 -5.62
N ASP A 51 -4.84 -2.55 -6.44
CA ASP A 51 -4.90 -2.65 -7.89
C ASP A 51 -3.77 -3.49 -8.46
N LEU A 52 -2.57 -3.44 -7.84
CA LEU A 52 -1.46 -4.31 -8.24
C LEU A 52 -1.75 -5.77 -7.94
N CYS A 53 -2.33 -6.08 -6.77
CA CYS A 53 -2.76 -7.44 -6.45
C CYS A 53 -3.81 -7.94 -7.45
N ARG A 54 -4.78 -7.09 -7.82
CA ARG A 54 -5.77 -7.41 -8.85
C ARG A 54 -5.15 -7.63 -10.22
N ALA A 55 -4.25 -6.75 -10.64
CA ALA A 55 -3.59 -6.83 -11.94
C ALA A 55 -2.68 -8.04 -12.05
N THR A 56 -2.05 -8.49 -10.96
CA THR A 56 -1.20 -9.69 -10.92
C THR A 56 -1.97 -10.99 -10.66
N ARG A 57 -3.25 -10.88 -10.24
CA ARG A 57 -4.07 -12.02 -9.78
C ARG A 57 -3.40 -12.80 -8.64
N ALA A 58 -2.59 -12.11 -7.85
CA ALA A 58 -1.83 -12.69 -6.75
C ALA A 58 -1.74 -11.69 -5.60
N ARG A 59 -1.56 -12.21 -4.38
CA ARG A 59 -1.19 -11.37 -3.25
C ARG A 59 0.29 -11.00 -3.39
N VAL A 60 0.55 -9.77 -3.80
CA VAL A 60 1.92 -9.22 -3.86
C VAL A 60 2.46 -9.09 -2.44
N ASP A 61 3.77 -9.27 -2.27
CA ASP A 61 4.41 -9.11 -0.97
C ASP A 61 4.00 -7.77 -0.33
N PRO A 62 3.51 -7.75 0.93
CA PRO A 62 3.03 -6.53 1.56
C PRO A 62 4.10 -5.43 1.70
N CYS A 63 5.40 -5.70 1.56
CA CYS A 63 6.44 -4.65 1.57
C CYS A 63 6.29 -3.70 0.38
N MET A 64 5.63 -4.14 -0.70
CA MET A 64 5.32 -3.30 -1.84
C MET A 64 4.41 -2.13 -1.46
N LEU A 65 3.50 -2.34 -0.50
CA LEU A 65 2.67 -1.25 0.03
C LEU A 65 3.52 -0.19 0.75
N ASP A 66 4.56 -0.58 1.51
CA ASP A 66 5.46 0.39 2.13
C ASP A 66 6.16 1.27 1.07
N THR A 67 6.59 0.64 -0.02
CA THR A 67 7.21 1.32 -1.16
C THR A 67 6.24 2.30 -1.80
N PHE A 68 4.99 1.91 -2.05
CA PHE A 68 3.97 2.82 -2.57
C PHE A 68 3.70 4.00 -1.63
N ILE A 69 3.60 3.76 -0.32
CA ILE A 69 3.44 4.85 0.66
C ILE A 69 4.64 5.81 0.57
N ALA A 70 5.87 5.28 0.56
CA ALA A 70 7.07 6.10 0.48
C ALA A 70 7.13 6.94 -0.79
N VAL A 71 6.82 6.35 -1.94
CA VAL A 71 6.86 7.03 -3.24
C VAL A 71 5.77 8.08 -3.36
N VAL A 72 4.53 7.77 -3.01
CA VAL A 72 3.43 8.77 -3.05
C VAL A 72 3.73 9.93 -2.12
N ARG A 73 4.09 9.67 -0.86
CA ARG A 73 4.39 10.72 0.13
C ARG A 73 5.58 11.56 -0.31
N TYR A 74 6.59 10.94 -0.91
CA TYR A 74 7.65 11.68 -1.56
C TYR A 74 7.01 12.57 -2.63
N VAL A 75 6.41 12.03 -3.69
CA VAL A 75 5.84 12.77 -4.85
C VAL A 75 4.95 13.96 -4.43
N ASP A 76 4.16 13.80 -3.37
CA ASP A 76 3.27 14.84 -2.82
C ASP A 76 3.99 15.95 -2.02
N GLY A 77 5.33 15.91 -1.97
CA GLY A 77 6.17 16.96 -1.39
C GLY A 77 6.80 16.60 -0.05
N GLY A 78 6.57 15.39 0.48
CA GLY A 78 7.26 14.89 1.66
C GLY A 78 8.74 14.59 1.42
N PRO A 79 9.55 14.47 2.49
CA PRO A 79 10.96 14.11 2.36
C PRO A 79 11.13 12.70 1.82
N ALA A 80 12.24 12.44 1.13
CA ALA A 80 12.61 11.08 0.77
C ALA A 80 12.87 10.28 2.05
N LYS A 81 12.18 9.15 2.19
CA LYS A 81 12.36 8.21 3.29
C LYS A 81 12.57 6.82 2.71
N PRO A 82 13.38 5.98 3.36
CA PRO A 82 13.44 4.58 2.96
C PRO A 82 12.07 3.92 3.15
N TRP A 83 11.71 2.98 2.27
CA TRP A 83 10.38 2.34 2.29
C TRP A 83 10.05 1.72 3.65
N TRP A 84 11.01 1.07 4.32
CA TRP A 84 10.79 0.39 5.61
C TRP A 84 10.36 1.33 6.74
N HIS A 85 10.55 2.65 6.59
CA HIS A 85 10.01 3.66 7.50
C HIS A 85 8.49 3.52 7.68
N TYR A 86 7.76 3.09 6.64
CA TYR A 86 6.30 2.98 6.65
C TYR A 86 5.79 1.60 7.07
N THR A 87 6.68 0.67 7.48
CA THR A 87 6.31 -0.68 7.91
C THR A 87 5.27 -0.66 9.03
N ALA A 88 5.45 0.20 10.03
CA ALA A 88 4.51 0.31 11.15
C ALA A 88 3.13 0.84 10.70
N GLU A 89 3.10 1.76 9.73
CA GLU A 89 1.85 2.24 9.12
C GLU A 89 1.14 1.12 8.38
N ARG A 90 1.84 0.42 7.48
CA ARG A 90 1.30 -0.72 6.73
C ARG A 90 0.81 -1.84 7.65
N LYS A 91 1.53 -2.19 8.72
CA LYS A 91 1.08 -3.23 9.66
C LYS A 91 -0.21 -2.88 10.41
N ARG A 92 -0.53 -1.59 10.59
CA ARG A 92 -1.82 -1.17 11.20
C ARG A 92 -3.01 -1.40 10.27
N VAL A 93 -2.81 -1.30 8.96
CA VAL A 93 -3.89 -1.42 7.96
C VAL A 93 -3.95 -2.80 7.30
N LEU A 94 -2.80 -3.47 7.15
CA LEU A 94 -2.64 -4.77 6.51
C LEU A 94 -1.75 -5.66 7.40
N PRO A 95 -2.32 -6.26 8.47
CA PRO A 95 -1.58 -7.19 9.31
C PRO A 95 -1.19 -8.44 8.50
N GLY A 96 0.03 -8.93 8.72
CA GLY A 96 0.61 -10.07 7.99
C GLY A 96 -0.11 -11.40 8.21
N ALA A 97 -0.95 -11.48 9.24
CA ALA A 97 -1.84 -12.58 9.53
C ALA A 97 -3.23 -12.02 9.85
N LEU A 98 -4.29 -12.73 9.43
CA LEU A 98 -5.61 -12.54 10.05
C LEU A 98 -5.41 -12.63 11.57
N PRO A 99 -6.09 -11.81 12.40
CA PRO A 99 -6.25 -12.20 13.80
C PRO A 99 -6.76 -13.65 13.78
N ALA A 100 -6.10 -14.53 14.54
CA ALA A 100 -6.55 -15.91 14.70
C ALA A 100 -8.07 -15.86 14.87
N ALA A 101 -8.79 -16.63 14.04
CA ALA A 101 -10.23 -16.63 14.05
C ALA A 101 -10.68 -16.64 15.51
N ARG A 102 -11.37 -15.58 15.92
CA ARG A 102 -12.12 -15.55 17.17
C ARG A 102 -12.87 -16.87 17.20
N HIS A 103 -12.43 -17.80 18.05
CA HIS A 103 -13.17 -19.01 18.29
C HIS A 103 -14.54 -18.52 18.75
N ALA A 104 -15.57 -18.80 17.95
CA ALA A 104 -16.93 -18.72 18.47
C ALA A 104 -16.93 -19.62 19.71
N PRO A 105 -17.51 -19.20 20.85
CA PRO A 105 -17.67 -20.12 21.96
C PRO A 105 -18.44 -21.33 21.44
N ASP A 106 -17.83 -22.51 21.52
CA ASP A 106 -18.50 -23.79 21.29
C ASP A 106 -19.73 -23.80 22.20
N THR A 107 -20.89 -23.55 21.60
CA THR A 107 -22.16 -23.77 22.27
C THR A 107 -22.44 -25.24 22.08
N PRO A 108 -22.35 -26.09 23.12
CA PRO A 108 -22.66 -27.50 22.96
C PRO A 108 -24.13 -27.67 22.55
N PRO A 109 -24.45 -28.65 21.70
CA PRO A 109 -25.84 -28.87 21.29
C PRO A 109 -26.68 -29.26 22.51
N ALA A 110 -27.82 -28.60 22.66
CA ALA A 110 -28.83 -28.94 23.66
C ALA A 110 -29.27 -30.41 23.49
N THR A 111 -29.15 -31.18 24.57
CA THR A 111 -29.61 -32.57 24.63
C THR A 111 -31.13 -32.59 24.55
N PRO A 112 -31.76 -33.41 23.69
CA PRO A 112 -33.20 -33.59 23.74
C PRO A 112 -33.56 -34.50 24.92
N HIS A 113 -34.22 -33.94 25.92
CA HIS A 113 -34.92 -34.75 26.92
C HIS A 113 -36.12 -35.44 26.25
N ARG A 114 -36.06 -36.76 26.18
CA ARG A 114 -37.18 -37.60 25.76
C ARG A 114 -38.13 -37.80 26.95
N THR A 115 -39.42 -37.71 26.65
CA THR A 115 -40.59 -37.92 27.52
C THR A 115 -40.60 -39.27 28.22
#